data_AF-A0A256GSA0-F1
#
_entry.id   AF-A0A256GSA0-F1
#
_cell.length_a   1.000
_cell.length_b   1.000
_cell.length_c   1.000
_cell.angle_alpha   90.00
_cell.angle_beta   90.00
_cell.angle_gamma   90.00
#
_symmetry.space_group_name_H-M   'P 1'
#
loop_
_entity.id
_entity.type
_entity.pdbx_description
1 polymer ?
#
loop_
_entity_poly.entity_id
_entity_poly.type
_entity_poly.pdbx_seq_one_letter_code
_entity_poly.pdbx_strand_id
1 'polypeptide(L)'
;MNTPYFEIVTYKVNDIASADKERENAREQICALPGFISWVPFSGITHAGDRVDLVSWSTLDDALAAASLVGTAPEFAAFRETLKEMVSIGHYQAQAEPQQPVTSGNGIELGRFRLKAGVDEQAMRDAYTAMVSNHLSHQSGWLAQHLVKLADGTFVDLAFADNQTTATEICASWQGNADCDAFLSLIDPVSMEFGTIV
;
A
#
# COMPACT_ATOMS: atom_id res chain seq x y z
N MET A 1 12.00 9.14 -12.25
CA MET A 1 12.57 8.26 -11.19
C MET A 1 12.93 6.94 -11.84
N ASN A 2 14.05 6.31 -11.47
CA ASN A 2 14.46 5.04 -12.05
C ASN A 2 13.59 3.90 -11.47
N THR A 3 13.16 2.94 -12.29
CA THR A 3 12.38 1.78 -11.83
C THR A 3 13.24 0.96 -10.85
N PRO A 4 12.76 0.65 -9.64
CA PRO A 4 13.51 -0.14 -8.67
C PRO A 4 13.74 -1.58 -9.15
N TYR A 5 14.82 -2.18 -8.64
CA TYR A 5 15.11 -3.60 -8.78
C TYR A 5 14.59 -4.33 -7.54
N PHE A 6 13.86 -5.43 -7.75
CA PHE A 6 13.28 -6.24 -6.69
C PHE A 6 14.08 -7.52 -6.51
N GLU A 7 14.62 -7.74 -5.32
CA GLU A 7 15.10 -9.04 -4.89
C GLU A 7 13.94 -9.78 -4.20
N ILE A 8 13.64 -10.99 -4.69
CA ILE A 8 12.66 -11.87 -4.06
C ILE A 8 13.39 -13.12 -3.57
N VAL A 9 13.37 -13.30 -2.26
CA VAL A 9 14.04 -14.41 -1.58
C VAL A 9 12.99 -15.29 -0.92
N THR A 10 12.96 -16.58 -1.23
CA THR A 10 12.04 -17.55 -0.61
C THR A 10 12.82 -18.63 0.11
N TYR A 11 12.52 -18.89 1.38
CA TYR A 11 13.26 -19.86 2.19
C TYR A 11 12.40 -20.45 3.29
N LYS A 12 12.92 -21.50 3.92
CA LYS A 12 12.31 -22.14 5.09
C LYS A 12 13.22 -22.02 6.29
N VAL A 13 12.61 -21.98 7.47
CA VAL A 13 13.32 -21.84 8.76
C VAL A 13 13.03 -23.02 9.68
N ASN A 14 13.95 -23.28 10.60
CA ASN A 14 13.79 -24.34 11.62
C ASN A 14 13.02 -23.83 12.84
N ASP A 15 13.60 -22.85 13.54
CA ASP A 15 13.01 -22.21 14.71
C ASP A 15 12.45 -20.84 14.33
N ILE A 16 11.13 -20.69 14.41
CA ILE A 16 10.40 -19.51 13.96
C ILE A 16 10.85 -18.26 14.73
N ALA A 17 10.92 -18.35 16.06
CA ALA A 17 11.20 -17.20 16.91
C ALA A 17 12.62 -16.66 16.70
N SER A 18 13.62 -17.55 16.65
CA SER A 18 15.00 -17.17 16.38
C SER A 18 15.16 -16.65 14.95
N ALA A 19 14.51 -17.29 13.96
CA ALA A 19 14.56 -16.84 12.59
C ALA A 19 13.97 -15.44 12.40
N ASP A 20 12.82 -15.15 12.99
CA ASP A 20 12.17 -13.85 12.87
C ASP A 20 13.00 -12.75 13.56
N LYS A 21 13.62 -13.07 14.70
CA LYS A 21 14.55 -12.17 15.38
C LYS A 21 15.78 -11.88 14.53
N GLU A 22 16.46 -12.92 14.03
CA GLU A 22 17.70 -12.71 13.26
C GLU A 22 17.44 -12.14 11.86
N ARG A 23 16.24 -12.34 11.29
CA ARG A 23 15.77 -11.65 10.07
C ARG A 23 15.63 -10.15 10.32
N GLU A 24 15.09 -9.75 11.47
CA GLU A 24 14.99 -8.33 11.84
C GLU A 24 16.38 -7.72 12.08
N ASN A 25 17.28 -8.41 12.77
CA ASN A 25 18.67 -7.96 12.93
C ASN A 25 19.39 -7.79 11.59
N ALA A 26 19.15 -8.69 10.63
CA ALA A 26 19.69 -8.57 9.28
C ALA A 26 19.09 -7.37 8.55
N ARG A 27 17.77 -7.15 8.70
CA ARG A 27 17.06 -5.99 8.12
C ARG A 27 17.63 -4.68 8.61
N GLU A 28 17.88 -4.52 9.91
CA GLU A 28 18.46 -3.30 10.48
C GLU A 28 19.81 -2.93 9.84
N GLN A 29 20.64 -3.93 9.54
CA GLN A 29 21.94 -3.72 8.89
C GLN A 29 21.79 -3.43 7.39
N ILE A 30 20.90 -4.15 6.71
CA ILE A 30 20.65 -4.00 5.27
C ILE A 30 20.02 -2.64 4.94
N CYS A 31 19.18 -2.10 5.82
CA CYS A 31 18.59 -0.77 5.64
C CYS A 31 19.63 0.36 5.56
N ALA A 32 20.85 0.14 6.05
CA ALA A 32 21.94 1.11 5.98
C ALA A 32 22.82 0.96 4.72
N LEU A 33 22.60 -0.06 3.89
CA LEU A 33 23.41 -0.31 2.70
C LEU A 33 23.08 0.68 1.56
N PRO A 34 24.07 1.00 0.71
CA PRO A 34 23.85 1.81 -0.48
C PRO A 34 22.73 1.24 -1.36
N GLY A 35 21.91 2.14 -1.90
CA GLY A 35 20.86 1.77 -2.84
C GLY A 35 19.63 1.08 -2.25
N PHE A 36 19.59 0.78 -0.95
CA PHE A 36 18.40 0.24 -0.28
C PHE A 36 17.19 1.19 -0.42
N ILE A 37 16.04 0.66 -0.80
CA ILE A 37 14.77 1.42 -0.90
C ILE A 37 13.77 0.94 0.14
N SER A 38 13.47 -0.36 0.18
CA SER A 38 12.48 -0.94 1.09
C SER A 38 12.66 -2.43 1.27
N TRP A 39 12.09 -2.98 2.35
CA TRP A 39 12.01 -4.41 2.61
C TRP A 39 10.61 -4.72 3.13
N VAL A 40 9.90 -5.63 2.47
CA VAL A 40 8.64 -6.22 2.94
C VAL A 40 8.82 -7.72 3.25
N PRO A 41 8.87 -8.12 4.53
CA PRO A 41 8.96 -9.51 4.93
C PRO A 41 7.58 -10.17 4.97
N PHE A 42 7.46 -11.37 4.42
CA PHE A 42 6.23 -12.18 4.45
C PHE A 42 6.39 -13.47 5.27
N SER A 43 5.36 -13.70 6.09
CA SER A 43 4.96 -14.91 6.83
C SER A 43 4.24 -15.97 6.00
N GLY A 44 4.71 -17.22 5.93
CA GLY A 44 3.88 -18.32 5.38
C GLY A 44 2.65 -18.61 6.25
N ILE A 45 1.44 -18.57 5.65
CA ILE A 45 0.18 -18.86 6.37
C ILE A 45 -0.09 -20.37 6.42
N THR A 46 0.14 -21.08 5.32
CA THR A 46 -0.08 -22.54 5.24
C THR A 46 1.03 -23.32 5.95
N HIS A 47 2.26 -22.81 5.87
CA HIS A 47 3.42 -23.39 6.52
C HIS A 47 4.16 -22.28 7.29
N ALA A 48 4.07 -22.33 8.62
CA ALA A 48 4.60 -21.30 9.49
C ALA A 48 6.14 -21.14 9.42
N GLY A 49 6.84 -22.12 8.84
CA GLY A 49 8.27 -22.07 8.58
C GLY A 49 8.66 -21.41 7.25
N ASP A 50 7.70 -21.09 6.38
CA ASP A 50 8.00 -20.47 5.08
C ASP A 50 8.19 -18.96 5.25
N ARG A 51 9.16 -18.41 4.52
CA ARG A 51 9.54 -17.00 4.54
C ARG A 51 9.71 -16.51 3.10
N VAL A 52 9.20 -15.32 2.82
CA VAL A 52 9.49 -14.59 1.58
C VAL A 52 9.95 -13.19 1.93
N ASP A 53 11.04 -12.71 1.34
CA ASP A 53 11.46 -11.31 1.41
C ASP A 53 11.32 -10.67 0.05
N LEU A 54 10.69 -9.50 0.02
CA LEU A 54 10.69 -8.59 -1.12
C LEU A 54 11.52 -7.37 -0.74
N VAL A 55 12.70 -7.24 -1.33
CA VAL A 55 13.62 -6.13 -1.07
C VAL A 55 13.74 -5.29 -2.34
N SER A 56 13.65 -3.97 -2.22
CA SER A 56 13.75 -3.03 -3.33
C SER A 56 15.09 -2.28 -3.27
N TRP A 57 15.74 -2.19 -4.42
CA TRP A 57 17.06 -1.61 -4.61
C TRP A 57 17.08 -0.59 -5.74
N SER A 58 17.96 0.39 -5.62
CA SER A 58 18.16 1.45 -6.62
C SER A 58 18.83 0.93 -7.89
N THR A 59 19.72 -0.06 -7.75
CA THR A 59 20.41 -0.71 -8.86
C THR A 59 20.52 -2.22 -8.63
N LEU A 60 20.76 -2.99 -9.71
CA LEU A 60 21.05 -4.42 -9.60
C LEU A 60 22.39 -4.68 -8.87
N ASP A 61 23.38 -3.82 -9.07
CA ASP A 61 24.70 -3.98 -8.44
C ASP A 61 24.62 -3.84 -6.92
N ASP A 62 23.79 -2.91 -6.42
CA ASP A 62 23.53 -2.76 -4.98
C ASP A 62 22.89 -4.02 -4.40
N ALA A 63 21.90 -4.59 -5.10
CA ALA A 63 21.24 -5.83 -4.68
C ALA A 63 22.22 -7.02 -4.61
N LEU A 64 23.04 -7.19 -5.65
CA LEU A 64 24.04 -8.28 -5.70
C LEU A 64 25.12 -8.11 -4.63
N ALA A 65 25.56 -6.87 -4.37
CA ALA A 65 26.52 -6.58 -3.31
C ALA A 65 25.94 -6.93 -1.93
N ALA A 66 24.68 -6.54 -1.66
CA ALA A 66 23.99 -6.89 -0.43
C ALA A 66 23.82 -8.41 -0.27
N ALA A 67 23.37 -9.12 -1.30
CA ALA A 67 23.24 -10.58 -1.28
C ALA A 67 24.59 -11.27 -0.98
N SER A 68 25.69 -10.77 -1.56
CA SER A 68 27.03 -11.28 -1.28
C SER A 68 27.44 -11.05 0.18
N LEU A 69 27.14 -9.87 0.73
CA LEU A 69 27.41 -9.55 2.13
C LEU A 69 26.60 -10.47 3.06
N VAL A 70 25.30 -10.63 2.83
CA VAL A 70 24.43 -11.53 3.60
C VAL A 70 24.91 -12.98 3.51
N GLY A 71 25.45 -13.39 2.37
CA GLY A 71 25.96 -14.74 2.17
C GLY A 71 27.29 -15.04 2.87
N THR A 72 28.09 -14.01 3.19
CA THR A 72 29.51 -14.21 3.57
C THR A 72 29.92 -13.52 4.86
N ALA A 73 29.34 -12.36 5.19
CA ALA A 73 29.85 -11.55 6.28
C ALA A 73 29.47 -12.14 7.65
N PRO A 74 30.36 -12.09 8.66
CA PRO A 74 30.14 -12.69 9.98
C PRO A 74 28.89 -12.17 10.70
N GLU A 75 28.56 -10.91 10.53
CA GLU A 75 27.41 -10.24 11.14
C GLU A 75 26.05 -10.82 10.71
N PHE A 76 25.98 -11.54 9.59
CA PHE A 76 24.79 -12.27 9.13
C PHE A 76 24.86 -13.78 9.43
N ALA A 77 25.87 -14.27 10.17
CA ALA A 77 26.02 -15.69 10.45
C ALA A 77 24.83 -16.26 11.23
N ALA A 78 24.37 -15.55 12.26
CA ALA A 78 23.22 -15.96 13.06
C ALA A 78 21.95 -16.09 12.20
N PHE A 79 21.72 -15.14 11.28
CA PHE A 79 20.61 -15.23 10.32
C PHE A 79 20.73 -16.49 9.45
N ARG A 80 21.91 -16.73 8.85
CA ARG A 80 22.14 -17.91 7.98
C ARG A 80 21.95 -19.23 8.72
N GLU A 81 22.30 -19.30 10.00
CA GLU A 81 22.10 -20.51 10.84
C GLU A 81 20.62 -20.85 11.05
N THR A 82 19.72 -19.87 10.95
CA THR A 82 18.28 -20.13 11.10
C THR A 82 17.65 -20.77 9.86
N LEU A 83 18.33 -20.70 8.71
CA LEU A 83 17.85 -21.23 7.44
C LEU A 83 17.85 -22.76 7.48
N LYS A 84 16.68 -23.33 7.26
CA LYS A 84 16.51 -24.76 7.02
C LYS A 84 16.80 -25.11 5.56
N GLU A 85 16.28 -24.31 4.66
CA GLU A 85 16.32 -24.56 3.22
C GLU A 85 16.22 -23.22 2.49
N MET A 86 17.18 -22.96 1.60
CA MET A 86 17.11 -21.84 0.67
C MET A 86 16.34 -22.31 -0.58
N VAL A 87 15.12 -21.78 -0.83
CA VAL A 87 14.27 -22.21 -1.94
C VAL A 87 14.60 -21.45 -3.22
N SER A 88 14.64 -20.11 -3.17
CA SER A 88 15.06 -19.29 -4.31
C SER A 88 15.56 -17.91 -3.92
N ILE A 89 16.48 -17.36 -4.72
CA ILE A 89 16.88 -15.96 -4.73
C ILE A 89 16.80 -15.49 -6.18
N GLY A 90 16.08 -14.40 -6.45
CA GLY A 90 15.93 -13.86 -7.79
C GLY A 90 15.86 -12.33 -7.79
N HIS A 91 16.28 -11.73 -8.90
CA HIS A 91 16.26 -10.29 -9.11
C HIS A 91 15.35 -9.96 -10.30
N TYR A 92 14.48 -8.96 -10.13
CA TYR A 92 13.39 -8.66 -11.04
C TYR A 92 13.25 -7.15 -11.24
N GLN A 93 12.67 -6.75 -12.36
CA GLN A 93 12.12 -5.42 -12.55
C GLN A 93 10.63 -5.54 -12.82
N ALA A 94 9.83 -4.67 -12.21
CA ALA A 94 8.41 -4.61 -12.52
C ALA A 94 8.22 -4.06 -13.95
N GLN A 95 7.39 -4.73 -14.75
CA GLN A 95 7.08 -4.30 -16.13
C GLN A 95 6.14 -3.09 -16.19
N ALA A 96 5.48 -2.78 -15.07
CA ALA A 96 4.69 -1.58 -14.83
C ALA A 96 4.99 -1.10 -13.40
N GLU A 97 4.74 0.17 -13.09
CA GLU A 97 4.80 0.63 -11.71
C GLU A 97 3.88 -0.25 -10.86
N PRO A 98 4.38 -0.85 -9.75
CA PRO A 98 3.51 -1.55 -8.83
C PRO A 98 2.42 -0.57 -8.40
N GLN A 99 1.16 -0.87 -8.74
CA GLN A 99 0.04 -0.20 -8.10
C GLN A 99 0.25 -0.42 -6.61
N GLN A 100 0.46 0.66 -5.85
CA GLN A 100 0.71 0.54 -4.42
C GLN A 100 -0.40 -0.31 -3.82
N PRO A 101 -0.06 -1.41 -3.11
CA PRO A 101 -1.02 -2.01 -2.21
C PRO A 101 -1.52 -0.90 -1.27
N VAL A 102 -2.80 -0.87 -0.95
CA VAL A 102 -3.35 0.00 0.09
C VAL A 102 -2.79 -0.46 1.43
N THR A 103 -1.54 -0.13 1.75
CA THR A 103 -0.83 -0.67 2.93
C THR A 103 0.00 0.37 3.67
N SER A 104 -0.18 1.65 3.37
CA SER A 104 0.35 2.73 4.22
C SER A 104 -0.65 3.87 4.24
N GLY A 105 -1.85 3.50 4.67
CA GLY A 105 -2.93 4.38 5.04
C GLY A 105 -4.13 3.58 5.43
N ASN A 106 -4.41 3.50 6.73
CA ASN A 106 -5.51 2.69 7.23
C ASN A 106 -6.78 3.53 7.38
N GLY A 107 -6.85 4.76 6.86
CA GLY A 107 -8.08 5.53 6.87
C GLY A 107 -8.97 5.16 5.70
N ILE A 108 -10.20 4.74 5.98
CA ILE A 108 -11.25 4.55 4.98
C ILE A 108 -12.39 5.52 5.29
N GLU A 109 -12.85 6.23 4.27
CA GLU A 109 -14.19 6.81 4.21
C GLU A 109 -15.01 6.04 3.17
N LEU A 110 -16.26 5.71 3.53
CA LEU A 110 -17.22 5.06 2.64
C LEU A 110 -18.53 5.86 2.65
N GLY A 111 -18.73 6.66 1.62
CA GLY A 111 -19.96 7.39 1.35
C GLY A 111 -20.88 6.60 0.43
N ARG A 112 -22.10 6.30 0.85
CA ARG A 112 -23.14 5.70 -0.01
C ARG A 112 -24.13 6.77 -0.42
N PHE A 113 -24.52 6.80 -1.69
CA PHE A 113 -25.48 7.78 -2.19
C PHE A 113 -26.26 7.27 -3.40
N ARG A 114 -27.34 7.98 -3.74
CA ARG A 114 -28.05 7.86 -5.02
C ARG A 114 -28.05 9.20 -5.75
N LEU A 115 -28.34 9.19 -7.04
CA LEU A 115 -28.58 10.44 -7.77
C LEU A 115 -29.94 11.00 -7.42
N LYS A 116 -30.04 12.33 -7.31
CA LYS A 116 -31.33 13.02 -7.24
C LYS A 116 -32.16 12.76 -8.49
N ALA A 117 -33.48 12.86 -8.38
CA ALA A 117 -34.38 12.66 -9.49
C ALA A 117 -34.06 13.60 -10.68
N GLY A 118 -33.89 13.03 -11.87
CA GLY A 118 -33.62 13.78 -13.10
C GLY A 118 -32.16 14.21 -13.30
N VAL A 119 -31.25 13.88 -12.36
CA VAL A 119 -29.81 14.11 -12.55
C VAL A 119 -29.25 13.11 -13.56
N ASP A 120 -28.49 13.62 -14.52
CA ASP A 120 -27.69 12.80 -15.44
C ASP A 120 -26.46 12.23 -14.71
N GLU A 121 -26.22 10.93 -14.88
CA GLU A 121 -25.10 10.24 -14.27
C GLU A 121 -23.76 10.80 -14.79
N GLN A 122 -23.68 11.20 -16.06
CA GLN A 122 -22.45 11.77 -16.60
C GLN A 122 -22.12 13.11 -15.92
N ALA A 123 -23.12 13.97 -15.71
CA ALA A 123 -22.94 15.22 -14.98
C ALA A 123 -22.43 14.99 -13.54
N MET A 124 -22.92 13.94 -12.85
CA MET A 124 -22.38 13.56 -11.54
C MET A 124 -20.93 13.08 -11.63
N ARG A 125 -20.58 12.25 -12.62
CA ARG A 125 -19.20 11.77 -12.81
C ARG A 125 -18.22 12.90 -13.11
N ASP A 126 -18.65 13.89 -13.88
CA ASP A 126 -17.84 15.07 -14.19
C ASP A 126 -17.62 15.92 -12.94
N ALA A 127 -18.68 16.17 -12.15
CA ALA A 127 -18.58 16.88 -10.87
C ALA A 127 -17.70 16.12 -9.85
N TYR A 128 -17.83 14.80 -9.78
CA TYR A 128 -16.98 13.94 -8.96
C TYR A 128 -15.50 14.06 -9.36
N THR A 129 -15.21 14.00 -10.66
CA THR A 129 -13.85 14.13 -11.18
C THR A 129 -13.26 15.50 -10.85
N ALA A 130 -14.04 16.57 -11.00
CA ALA A 130 -13.62 17.93 -10.62
C ALA A 130 -13.33 18.03 -9.12
N MET A 131 -14.23 17.54 -8.26
CA MET A 131 -14.05 17.50 -6.80
C MET A 131 -12.75 16.78 -6.40
N VAL A 132 -12.50 15.59 -6.96
CA VAL A 132 -11.30 14.81 -6.63
C VAL A 132 -10.03 15.51 -7.12
N SER A 133 -10.01 15.96 -8.38
CA SER A 133 -8.81 16.53 -9.01
C SER A 133 -8.46 17.94 -8.53
N ASN A 134 -9.45 18.77 -8.21
CA ASN A 134 -9.23 20.16 -7.82
C ASN A 134 -9.04 20.33 -6.31
N HIS A 135 -9.63 19.45 -5.49
CA HIS A 135 -9.66 19.61 -4.03
C HIS A 135 -9.16 18.39 -3.25
N LEU A 136 -9.79 17.22 -3.40
CA LEU A 136 -9.54 16.10 -2.48
C LEU A 136 -8.14 15.50 -2.62
N SER A 137 -7.65 15.33 -3.85
CA SER A 137 -6.29 14.83 -4.12
C SER A 137 -5.17 15.77 -3.65
N HIS A 138 -5.51 17.00 -3.29
CA HIS A 138 -4.56 17.98 -2.74
C HIS A 138 -4.53 18.01 -1.21
N GLN A 139 -5.40 17.24 -0.53
CA GLN A 139 -5.42 17.20 0.93
C GLN A 139 -4.23 16.43 1.48
N SER A 140 -3.68 16.90 2.60
CA SER A 140 -2.59 16.20 3.29
C SER A 140 -3.05 14.82 3.75
N GLY A 141 -2.30 13.78 3.38
CA GLY A 141 -2.58 12.39 3.75
C GLY A 141 -3.74 11.73 2.99
N TRP A 142 -4.18 12.33 1.88
CA TRP A 142 -5.02 11.65 0.89
C TRP A 142 -4.19 10.64 0.08
N LEU A 143 -4.74 9.45 -0.19
CA LEU A 143 -4.05 8.40 -0.94
C LEU A 143 -4.74 8.03 -2.25
N ALA A 144 -6.04 7.74 -2.19
CA ALA A 144 -6.82 7.33 -3.35
C ALA A 144 -8.31 7.53 -3.11
N GLN A 145 -9.10 7.57 -4.19
CA GLN A 145 -10.54 7.63 -4.10
C GLN A 145 -11.19 6.95 -5.32
N HIS A 146 -12.23 6.15 -5.07
CA HIS A 146 -12.88 5.34 -6.09
C HIS A 146 -14.40 5.48 -6.06
N LEU A 147 -14.97 5.74 -7.22
CA LEU A 147 -16.42 5.73 -7.44
C LEU A 147 -16.87 4.35 -7.93
N VAL A 148 -17.64 3.65 -7.11
CA VAL A 148 -18.18 2.32 -7.42
C VAL A 148 -19.69 2.42 -7.60
N LYS A 149 -20.21 1.86 -8.70
CA LYS A 149 -21.67 1.72 -8.92
C LYS A 149 -22.11 0.30 -8.57
N LEU A 150 -23.07 0.17 -7.67
CA LEU A 150 -23.68 -1.10 -7.29
C LEU A 150 -24.84 -1.45 -8.22
N ALA A 151 -25.19 -2.74 -8.27
CA ALA A 151 -26.23 -3.25 -9.16
C ALA A 151 -27.64 -2.69 -8.87
N ASP A 152 -27.89 -2.22 -7.65
CA ASP A 152 -29.16 -1.61 -7.22
C ASP A 152 -29.26 -0.12 -7.55
N GLY A 153 -28.26 0.45 -8.25
CA GLY A 153 -28.19 1.86 -8.60
C GLY A 153 -27.63 2.76 -7.50
N THR A 154 -27.22 2.20 -6.36
CA THR A 154 -26.46 2.93 -5.32
C THR A 154 -25.02 3.15 -5.79
N PHE A 155 -24.46 4.32 -5.49
CA PHE A 155 -23.05 4.62 -5.67
C PHE A 155 -22.33 4.58 -4.32
N VAL A 156 -21.07 4.16 -4.35
CA VAL A 156 -20.14 4.19 -3.25
C VAL A 156 -18.97 5.08 -3.65
N ASP A 157 -18.72 6.11 -2.85
CA ASP A 157 -17.48 6.85 -2.85
C ASP A 157 -16.58 6.25 -1.77
N LEU A 158 -15.47 5.66 -2.18
CA LEU A 158 -14.52 4.99 -1.30
C LEU A 158 -13.20 5.74 -1.32
N ALA A 159 -12.90 6.47 -0.25
CA ALA A 159 -11.66 7.23 -0.09
C ALA A 159 -10.70 6.53 0.88
N PHE A 160 -9.41 6.63 0.56
CA PHE A 160 -8.30 6.11 1.34
C PHE A 160 -7.39 7.26 1.79
N ALA A 161 -6.99 7.24 3.05
CA ALA A 161 -6.12 8.21 3.68
C ALA A 161 -5.12 7.54 4.63
N ASP A 162 -4.10 8.28 5.08
CA ASP A 162 -3.05 7.79 5.98
C ASP A 162 -3.59 7.09 7.24
N ASN A 163 -4.69 7.58 7.80
CA ASN A 163 -5.34 7.01 8.96
C ASN A 163 -6.80 7.51 9.05
N GLN A 164 -7.59 6.92 9.94
CA GLN A 164 -9.01 7.26 10.09
C GLN A 164 -9.22 8.73 10.46
N THR A 165 -8.36 9.33 11.30
CA THR A 165 -8.45 10.75 11.65
C THR A 165 -8.32 11.62 10.41
N THR A 166 -7.31 11.35 9.57
CA THR A 166 -7.12 12.06 8.30
C THR A 166 -8.30 11.87 7.36
N ALA A 167 -8.87 10.65 7.25
CA ALA A 167 -10.08 10.43 6.45
C ALA A 167 -11.25 11.30 6.93
N THR A 168 -11.48 11.40 8.25
CA THR A 168 -12.51 12.26 8.83
C THR A 168 -12.26 13.75 8.58
N GLU A 169 -11.01 14.20 8.67
CA GLU A 169 -10.63 15.59 8.40
C GLU A 169 -10.82 15.96 6.92
N ILE A 170 -10.46 15.05 6.00
CA ILE A 170 -10.70 15.22 4.56
C ILE A 170 -12.20 15.31 4.28
N CYS A 171 -13.04 14.44 4.87
CA CYS A 171 -14.49 14.52 4.74
C CYS A 171 -15.03 15.88 5.21
N ALA A 172 -14.57 16.37 6.37
CA ALA A 172 -14.95 17.67 6.90
C ALA A 172 -14.55 18.84 5.98
N SER A 173 -13.48 18.69 5.19
CA SER A 173 -13.01 19.70 4.23
C SER A 173 -13.97 19.94 3.06
N TRP A 174 -14.97 19.08 2.86
CA TRP A 174 -15.97 19.26 1.81
C TRP A 174 -16.82 20.51 2.08
N GLN A 175 -17.07 20.82 3.34
CA GLN A 175 -17.95 21.92 3.73
C GLN A 175 -17.39 23.27 3.28
N GLY A 176 -18.11 23.92 2.35
CA GLY A 176 -17.74 25.24 1.82
C GLY A 176 -16.72 25.20 0.69
N ASN A 177 -16.39 24.02 0.16
CA ASN A 177 -15.65 23.90 -1.09
C ASN A 177 -16.62 23.84 -2.28
N ALA A 178 -16.41 24.69 -3.29
CA ALA A 178 -17.32 24.83 -4.43
C ALA A 178 -17.42 23.57 -5.31
N ASP A 179 -16.34 22.81 -5.48
CA ASP A 179 -16.34 21.58 -6.26
C ASP A 179 -17.08 20.45 -5.49
N CYS A 180 -16.88 20.37 -4.17
CA CYS A 180 -17.64 19.47 -3.30
C CYS A 180 -19.13 19.83 -3.29
N ASP A 181 -19.48 21.11 -3.14
CA ASP A 181 -20.87 21.59 -3.16
C ASP A 181 -21.55 21.28 -4.50
N ALA A 182 -20.83 21.40 -5.62
CA ALA A 182 -21.33 21.04 -6.94
C ALA A 182 -21.68 19.56 -7.02
N PHE A 183 -20.82 18.66 -6.53
CA PHE A 183 -21.10 17.23 -6.46
C PHE A 183 -22.25 16.90 -5.48
N LEU A 184 -22.23 17.45 -4.27
CA LEU A 184 -23.27 17.26 -3.24
C LEU A 184 -24.65 17.72 -3.73
N SER A 185 -24.71 18.72 -4.62
CA SER A 185 -25.96 19.18 -5.20
C SER A 185 -26.67 18.12 -6.06
N LEU A 186 -25.94 17.12 -6.57
CA LEU A 186 -26.43 16.11 -7.51
C LEU A 186 -26.87 14.80 -6.84
N ILE A 187 -26.54 14.61 -5.56
CA ILE A 187 -26.70 13.32 -4.87
C ILE A 187 -27.63 13.40 -3.66
N ASP A 188 -28.31 12.30 -3.38
CA ASP A 188 -29.03 12.03 -2.13
C ASP A 188 -28.20 11.05 -1.29
N PRO A 189 -27.60 11.49 -0.17
CA PRO A 189 -26.76 10.64 0.66
C PRO A 189 -27.58 9.56 1.37
N VAL A 190 -27.01 8.36 1.46
CA VAL A 190 -27.57 7.18 2.13
C VAL A 190 -26.84 6.91 3.44
N SER A 191 -25.50 6.84 3.41
CA SER A 191 -24.69 6.70 4.62
C SER A 191 -23.30 7.30 4.44
N MET A 192 -22.66 7.60 5.56
CA MET A 192 -21.25 7.98 5.62
C MET A 192 -20.60 7.21 6.77
N GLU A 193 -19.58 6.43 6.44
CA GLU A 193 -18.90 5.53 7.37
C GLU A 193 -17.40 5.78 7.32
N PHE A 194 -16.74 5.61 8.47
CA PHE A 194 -15.28 5.67 8.57
C PHE A 194 -14.77 4.37 9.17
N GLY A 195 -13.58 3.96 8.76
CA GLY A 195 -12.98 2.76 9.32
C GLY A 195 -11.52 2.60 8.99
N THR A 196 -11.02 1.40 9.31
CA THR A 196 -9.65 0.99 9.03
C THR A 196 -9.61 -0.40 8.41
N ILE A 197 -8.57 -0.67 7.62
CA ILE A 197 -8.22 -2.04 7.23
C ILE A 197 -7.66 -2.74 8.46
N VAL A 198 -8.21 -3.92 8.79
CA VAL A 198 -7.81 -4.77 9.93
C VAL A 198 -7.23 -6.10 9.46
#